data_AF-A0A0T6AUJ9-F1
#
_entry.id   AF-A0A0T6AUJ9-F1
#
_cell.length_a   1.000
_cell.length_b   1.000
_cell.length_c   1.000
_cell.angle_alpha   90.00
_cell.angle_beta   90.00
_cell.angle_gamma   90.00
#
_symmetry.space_group_name_H-M   'P 1'
#
loop_
_entity.id
_entity.type
_entity.pdbx_description
1 polymer ?
#
loop_
_entity_poly.entity_id
_entity_poly.type
_entity_poly.pdbx_seq_one_letter_code
_entity_poly.pdbx_strand_id
1 'polypeptide(L)'
;MIVASLLLLLEEEDAFWIMVTIVEDLLPASYYSSTLIGIQADQRVLRTLIMNYLPDTDETLKNHDIELSLITLHWFLTLFASVVHMKILLRVWDLFFFEGSLVLFQITLGMLKMKEPHLKTLENSAQIFNALSDIPGDMDDVDKLLEISMQIANSLNEVMIETYRRRHLAYLMADQGALVGNPEAAPNLPKQHLARRQIKKNKSVIQLLLFNENNEDDIKCKNIKQTEILVDLREAILQIARHFLQVDPKLSSEISLIADYSMESHSSDHTNYINVSKNRKRRAKALLDFERHDDDELGFRKNDIITIISQKDEHCWIGELNGLRGWFPAKFVELLDERSKQYSSAGDDSISETVTDLVRGTLCPVVKQVLEHGMKRPNFLGGPCHPWLFIEEAATKEVEKDFNSVYSRLVLCKTYRLDEDGKVLTPEELLYRCVQSINLSHDNAHAQMDVKLRSLICLGLNEQVLHLWLEVLCSCIDVVQKWYYPWSFVYSPG
;
A
#
# COMPACT_ATOMS: atom_id res chain seq x y z
N MET A 1 -35.13 -6.52 -1.58
CA MET A 1 -35.73 -5.47 -0.74
C MET A 1 -35.56 -4.09 -1.36
N ILE A 2 -34.34 -3.59 -1.60
CA ILE A 2 -34.12 -2.29 -2.27
C ILE A 2 -34.93 -2.15 -3.57
N VAL A 3 -34.75 -3.09 -4.52
CA VAL A 3 -35.48 -3.09 -5.80
C VAL A 3 -37.00 -3.14 -5.59
N ALA A 4 -37.48 -3.98 -4.66
CA ALA A 4 -38.91 -4.07 -4.38
C ALA A 4 -39.48 -2.75 -3.85
N SER A 5 -38.74 -2.03 -3.00
CA SER A 5 -39.14 -0.71 -2.50
C SER A 5 -39.09 0.36 -3.59
N LEU A 6 -38.09 0.32 -4.48
CA LEU A 6 -38.02 1.24 -5.63
C LEU A 6 -39.20 1.03 -6.58
N LEU A 7 -39.58 -0.21 -6.86
CA LEU A 7 -40.72 -0.56 -7.73
C LEU A 7 -42.09 -0.13 -7.16
N LEU A 8 -42.18 0.23 -5.88
CA LEU A 8 -43.40 0.84 -5.32
C LEU A 8 -43.55 2.32 -5.71
N LEU A 9 -42.47 2.96 -6.14
CA LEU A 9 -42.38 4.40 -6.39
C LEU A 9 -42.10 4.74 -7.86
N LEU A 10 -41.48 3.81 -8.58
CA LEU A 10 -40.92 4.02 -9.91
C LEU A 10 -41.35 2.91 -10.86
N GLU A 11 -41.32 3.21 -12.16
CA GLU A 11 -41.44 2.18 -13.19
C GLU A 11 -40.22 1.26 -13.19
N GLU A 12 -40.36 0.09 -13.81
CA GLU A 12 -39.32 -0.97 -13.79
C GLU A 12 -37.96 -0.47 -14.31
N GLU A 13 -37.96 0.29 -15.41
CA GLU A 13 -36.74 0.83 -16.02
C GLU A 13 -36.05 1.84 -15.10
N ASP A 14 -36.81 2.75 -14.50
CA ASP A 14 -36.28 3.75 -13.57
C ASP A 14 -35.74 3.09 -12.29
N ALA A 15 -36.46 2.10 -11.75
CA ALA A 15 -36.01 1.34 -10.60
C ALA A 15 -34.69 0.60 -10.89
N PHE A 16 -34.52 0.07 -12.11
CA PHE A 16 -33.26 -0.54 -12.55
C PHE A 16 -32.12 0.48 -12.57
N TRP A 17 -32.31 1.64 -13.21
CA TRP A 17 -31.25 2.65 -13.32
C TRP A 17 -30.90 3.30 -11.97
N ILE A 18 -31.88 3.46 -11.07
CA ILE A 18 -31.60 3.87 -9.70
C ILE A 18 -30.79 2.79 -8.98
N MET A 19 -31.14 1.51 -9.12
CA MET A 19 -30.36 0.43 -8.52
C MET A 19 -28.91 0.40 -9.05
N VAL A 20 -28.72 0.62 -10.36
CA VAL A 20 -27.39 0.77 -10.96
C VAL A 20 -26.64 1.94 -10.32
N THR A 21 -27.28 3.10 -10.19
CA THR A 21 -26.67 4.30 -9.56
C THR A 21 -26.31 4.05 -8.09
N ILE A 22 -27.18 3.38 -7.33
CA ILE A 22 -26.91 2.99 -5.94
C ILE A 22 -25.64 2.16 -5.86
N VAL A 23 -25.53 1.13 -6.69
CA VAL A 23 -24.42 0.17 -6.65
C VAL A 23 -23.15 0.79 -7.19
N GLU A 24 -23.21 1.50 -8.32
CA GLU A 24 -22.01 1.95 -9.04
C GLU A 24 -21.48 3.30 -8.60
N ASP A 25 -22.35 4.21 -8.14
CA ASP A 25 -22.00 5.62 -7.94
C ASP A 25 -22.15 6.08 -6.47
N LEU A 26 -23.09 5.52 -5.68
CA LEU A 26 -23.36 5.99 -4.30
C LEU A 26 -22.70 5.15 -3.20
N LEU A 27 -22.55 3.85 -3.41
CA LEU A 27 -21.91 2.93 -2.48
C LEU A 27 -20.45 2.68 -2.87
N PRO A 28 -19.58 2.40 -1.88
CA PRO A 28 -18.19 2.12 -2.17
C PRO A 28 -18.04 0.84 -3.01
N ALA A 29 -16.92 0.74 -3.74
CA ALA A 29 -16.65 -0.40 -4.60
C ALA A 29 -16.72 -1.74 -3.86
N SER A 30 -17.13 -2.78 -4.56
CA SER A 30 -17.23 -4.15 -4.01
C SER A 30 -18.18 -4.28 -2.81
N TYR A 31 -19.21 -3.44 -2.71
CA TYR A 31 -20.23 -3.52 -1.66
C TYR A 31 -21.04 -4.83 -1.70
N TYR A 32 -21.43 -5.23 -2.91
CA TYR A 32 -22.21 -6.43 -3.20
C TYR A 32 -21.38 -7.48 -3.96
N SER A 33 -20.05 -7.43 -3.86
CA SER A 33 -19.18 -8.45 -4.45
C SER A 33 -19.31 -9.78 -3.71
N SER A 34 -18.74 -10.85 -4.26
CA SER A 34 -18.67 -12.15 -3.57
C SER A 34 -17.91 -12.11 -2.24
N THR A 35 -16.96 -11.19 -2.10
CA THR A 35 -16.19 -11.00 -0.85
C THR A 35 -16.85 -10.03 0.11
N LEU A 36 -17.80 -9.21 -0.34
CA LEU A 36 -18.45 -8.16 0.44
C LEU A 36 -17.44 -7.21 1.13
N ILE A 37 -16.25 -7.04 0.54
CA ILE A 37 -15.15 -6.31 1.20
C ILE A 37 -15.49 -4.82 1.41
N GLY A 38 -16.27 -4.23 0.50
CA GLY A 38 -16.72 -2.83 0.60
C GLY A 38 -17.60 -2.60 1.82
N ILE A 39 -18.56 -3.48 2.06
CA ILE A 39 -19.45 -3.36 3.23
C ILE A 39 -18.75 -3.81 4.53
N GLN A 40 -17.85 -4.80 4.49
CA GLN A 40 -17.05 -5.16 5.66
C GLN A 40 -16.22 -3.98 6.16
N ALA A 41 -15.67 -3.16 5.25
CA ALA A 41 -14.99 -1.93 5.61
C ALA A 41 -15.95 -0.94 6.28
N ASP A 42 -17.15 -0.74 5.74
CA ASP A 42 -18.18 0.10 6.37
C ASP A 42 -18.56 -0.39 7.77
N GLN A 43 -18.61 -1.70 8.02
CA GLN A 43 -18.84 -2.23 9.38
C GLN A 43 -17.69 -1.85 10.35
N ARG A 44 -16.43 -1.88 9.89
CA ARG A 44 -15.27 -1.44 10.69
C ARG A 44 -15.25 0.08 10.90
N VAL A 45 -15.67 0.85 9.90
CA VAL A 45 -15.88 2.30 10.02
C VAL A 45 -16.94 2.58 11.09
N LEU A 46 -18.10 1.94 11.01
CA LEU A 46 -19.17 2.08 11.98
C LEU A 46 -18.69 1.78 13.41
N ARG A 47 -17.91 0.70 13.60
CA ARG A 47 -17.31 0.38 14.90
C ARG A 47 -16.41 1.51 15.42
N THR A 48 -15.61 2.10 14.55
CA THR A 48 -14.75 3.26 14.89
C THR A 48 -15.59 4.47 15.28
N LEU A 49 -16.71 4.72 14.58
CA LEU A 49 -17.61 5.83 14.89
C LEU A 49 -18.34 5.61 16.22
N ILE A 50 -18.81 4.39 16.51
CA ILE A 50 -19.46 4.09 17.79
C ILE A 50 -18.50 4.35 18.96
N MET A 51 -17.22 3.95 18.84
CA MET A 51 -16.21 4.23 19.86
C MET A 51 -16.01 5.74 20.09
N ASN A 52 -16.06 6.55 19.03
CA ASN A 52 -15.79 7.98 19.11
C ASN A 52 -17.02 8.82 19.52
N TYR A 53 -18.21 8.44 19.07
CA TYR A 53 -19.44 9.22 19.19
C TYR A 53 -20.41 8.67 20.24
N LEU A 54 -20.34 7.37 20.56
CA LEU A 54 -21.24 6.68 21.50
C LEU A 54 -20.43 5.79 22.48
N PRO A 55 -19.51 6.34 23.27
CA PRO A 55 -18.59 5.56 24.10
C PRO A 55 -19.31 4.68 25.13
N ASP A 56 -20.45 5.12 25.67
CA ASP A 56 -21.21 4.32 26.62
C ASP A 56 -21.88 3.10 25.96
N THR A 57 -22.36 3.28 24.72
CA THR A 57 -22.86 2.17 23.89
C THR A 57 -21.71 1.23 23.52
N ASP A 58 -20.54 1.76 23.17
CA ASP A 58 -19.32 0.99 22.89
C ASP A 58 -18.91 0.10 24.07
N GLU A 59 -18.92 0.66 25.29
CA GLU A 59 -18.63 -0.04 26.53
C GLU A 59 -19.65 -1.16 26.80
N THR A 60 -20.95 -0.87 26.62
CA THR A 60 -22.02 -1.87 26.78
C THR A 60 -21.80 -3.05 25.82
N LEU A 61 -21.48 -2.78 24.55
CA LEU A 61 -21.20 -3.83 23.56
C LEU A 61 -19.97 -4.66 23.94
N LYS A 62 -18.89 -4.03 24.44
CA LYS A 62 -17.66 -4.72 24.87
C LYS A 62 -17.88 -5.60 26.09
N ASN A 63 -18.59 -5.09 27.10
CA ASN A 63 -18.83 -5.81 28.36
C ASN A 63 -19.65 -7.08 28.15
N HIS A 64 -20.50 -7.10 27.12
CA HIS A 64 -21.35 -8.23 26.78
C HIS A 64 -20.86 -9.08 25.61
N ASP A 65 -19.65 -8.77 25.09
CA ASP A 65 -19.03 -9.43 23.92
C ASP A 65 -19.95 -9.49 22.69
N ILE A 66 -20.62 -8.37 22.39
CA ILE A 66 -21.58 -8.28 21.30
C ILE A 66 -20.91 -7.75 20.05
N GLU A 67 -20.81 -8.60 19.03
CA GLU A 67 -20.39 -8.20 17.70
C GLU A 67 -21.55 -7.55 16.93
N LEU A 68 -21.61 -6.21 16.96
CA LEU A 68 -22.69 -5.45 16.33
C LEU A 68 -22.82 -5.69 14.81
N SER A 69 -21.72 -6.06 14.14
CA SER A 69 -21.70 -6.36 12.70
C SER A 69 -22.72 -7.44 12.31
N LEU A 70 -23.01 -8.39 13.21
CA LEU A 70 -24.00 -9.46 13.01
C LEU A 70 -25.43 -8.92 12.82
N ILE A 71 -25.69 -7.69 13.29
CA ILE A 71 -26.98 -7.00 13.19
C ILE A 71 -26.92 -5.96 12.06
N THR A 72 -25.92 -5.06 12.13
CA THR A 72 -25.87 -3.87 11.28
C THR A 72 -25.45 -4.17 9.83
N LEU A 73 -24.83 -5.32 9.55
CA LEU A 73 -24.49 -5.73 8.19
C LEU A 73 -25.73 -5.78 7.30
N HIS A 74 -26.83 -6.36 7.80
CA HIS A 74 -28.07 -6.45 7.02
C HIS A 74 -28.73 -5.08 6.80
N TRP A 75 -28.60 -4.15 7.76
CA TRP A 75 -29.14 -2.80 7.64
C TRP A 75 -28.48 -2.05 6.47
N PHE A 76 -27.15 -2.15 6.37
CA PHE A 76 -26.37 -1.51 5.32
C PHE A 76 -26.58 -2.22 3.97
N LEU A 77 -26.59 -3.56 3.92
CA LEU A 77 -26.87 -4.33 2.69
C LEU A 77 -28.22 -4.01 2.05
N THR A 78 -29.18 -3.54 2.83
CA THR A 78 -30.54 -3.25 2.34
C THR A 78 -30.84 -1.77 2.31
N LEU A 79 -29.88 -0.91 2.65
CA LEU A 79 -30.09 0.54 2.81
C LEU A 79 -31.32 0.83 3.67
N PHE A 80 -31.45 0.08 4.77
CA PHE A 80 -32.58 0.04 5.69
C PHE A 80 -33.92 -0.47 5.14
N ALA A 81 -34.02 -0.79 3.85
CA ALA A 81 -35.30 -1.13 3.19
C ALA A 81 -35.98 -2.38 3.73
N SER A 82 -35.27 -3.24 4.46
CA SER A 82 -35.83 -4.43 5.10
C SER A 82 -36.16 -4.24 6.59
N VAL A 83 -35.70 -3.16 7.22
CA VAL A 83 -35.70 -3.05 8.69
C VAL A 83 -36.48 -1.84 9.22
N VAL A 84 -36.57 -0.72 8.49
CA VAL A 84 -37.35 0.45 8.94
C VAL A 84 -38.70 0.55 8.24
N HIS A 85 -39.64 1.27 8.86
CA HIS A 85 -40.92 1.60 8.25
C HIS A 85 -40.77 2.49 7.00
N MET A 86 -41.68 2.34 6.03
CA MET A 86 -41.61 3.04 4.73
C MET A 86 -41.50 4.57 4.88
N LYS A 87 -42.20 5.18 5.86
CA LYS A 87 -42.10 6.64 6.09
C LYS A 87 -40.68 7.08 6.45
N ILE A 88 -39.97 6.26 7.21
CA ILE A 88 -38.58 6.50 7.60
C ILE A 88 -37.67 6.22 6.41
N LEU A 89 -37.89 5.08 5.75
CA LEU A 89 -37.11 4.66 4.58
C LEU A 89 -37.04 5.77 3.52
N LEU A 90 -38.19 6.35 3.16
CA LEU A 90 -38.26 7.42 2.15
C LEU A 90 -37.40 8.62 2.54
N ARG A 91 -37.42 9.03 3.81
CA ARG A 91 -36.66 10.19 4.29
C ARG A 91 -35.16 9.89 4.40
N VAL A 92 -34.80 8.66 4.79
CA VAL A 92 -33.41 8.18 4.75
C VAL A 92 -32.92 8.14 3.30
N TRP A 93 -33.75 7.70 2.36
CA TRP A 93 -33.40 7.64 0.94
C TRP A 93 -33.30 9.02 0.29
N ASP A 94 -34.18 9.97 0.64
CA ASP A 94 -34.06 11.37 0.20
C ASP A 94 -32.66 11.92 0.52
N LEU A 95 -32.21 11.71 1.77
CA LEU A 95 -30.90 12.14 2.22
C LEU A 95 -29.77 11.32 1.58
N PHE A 96 -29.91 10.00 1.48
CA PHE A 96 -28.91 9.14 0.86
C PHE A 96 -28.67 9.48 -0.62
N PHE A 97 -29.72 9.78 -1.38
CA PHE A 97 -29.57 10.21 -2.78
C PHE A 97 -29.00 11.63 -2.91
N PHE A 98 -29.12 12.47 -1.87
CA PHE A 98 -28.62 13.83 -1.88
C PHE A 98 -27.17 13.95 -1.37
N GLU A 99 -26.87 13.34 -0.22
CA GLU A 99 -25.58 13.42 0.47
C GLU A 99 -24.70 12.17 0.31
N GLY A 100 -25.26 11.06 -0.17
CA GLY A 100 -24.53 9.81 -0.38
C GLY A 100 -24.52 8.87 0.83
N SER A 101 -23.58 7.93 0.82
CA SER A 101 -23.55 6.81 1.78
C SER A 101 -23.18 7.18 3.22
N LEU A 102 -22.73 8.41 3.48
CA LEU A 102 -22.46 8.90 4.84
C LEU A 102 -23.72 8.86 5.72
N VAL A 103 -24.89 9.07 5.11
CA VAL A 103 -26.20 9.09 5.78
C VAL A 103 -26.46 7.77 6.51
N LEU A 104 -26.00 6.64 5.96
CA LEU A 104 -26.20 5.33 6.59
C LEU A 104 -25.55 5.27 7.98
N PHE A 105 -24.38 5.90 8.15
CA PHE A 105 -23.71 5.99 9.44
C PHE A 105 -24.43 6.94 10.40
N GLN A 106 -24.82 8.13 9.92
CA GLN A 106 -25.52 9.12 10.74
C GLN A 106 -26.82 8.55 11.32
N ILE A 107 -27.63 7.92 10.48
CA ILE A 107 -28.89 7.29 10.89
C ILE A 107 -28.64 6.15 11.87
N THR A 108 -27.62 5.33 11.63
CA THR A 108 -27.26 4.24 12.56
C THR A 108 -26.86 4.78 13.93
N LEU A 109 -26.02 5.83 13.98
CA LEU A 109 -25.61 6.47 15.24
C LEU A 109 -26.81 7.10 15.97
N GLY A 110 -27.71 7.77 15.23
CA GLY A 110 -28.92 8.34 15.80
C GLY A 110 -29.84 7.29 16.41
N MET A 111 -30.10 6.21 15.68
CA MET A 111 -30.91 5.08 16.16
C MET A 111 -30.32 4.44 17.42
N LEU A 112 -29.00 4.20 17.45
CA LEU A 112 -28.30 3.66 18.63
C LEU A 112 -28.40 4.63 19.82
N LYS A 113 -28.19 5.93 19.60
CA LYS A 113 -28.30 6.92 20.68
C LYS A 113 -29.69 7.00 21.28
N MET A 114 -30.74 6.94 20.46
CA MET A 114 -32.12 6.97 20.94
C MET A 114 -32.43 5.80 21.88
N LYS A 115 -31.77 4.65 21.69
CA LYS A 115 -31.97 3.43 22.47
C LYS A 115 -30.91 3.21 23.54
N GLU A 116 -29.82 3.96 23.55
CA GLU A 116 -28.73 3.88 24.54
C GLU A 116 -29.20 3.83 26.00
N PRO A 117 -30.17 4.66 26.47
CA PRO A 117 -30.64 4.57 27.85
C PRO A 117 -31.29 3.22 28.17
N HIS A 118 -32.02 2.63 27.22
CA HIS A 118 -32.63 1.32 27.40
C HIS A 118 -31.59 0.21 27.37
N LEU A 119 -30.63 0.26 26.44
CA LEU A 119 -29.55 -0.73 26.36
C LEU A 119 -28.77 -0.88 27.68
N LYS A 120 -28.53 0.24 28.39
CA LYS A 120 -27.87 0.24 29.71
C LYS A 120 -28.67 -0.46 30.82
N THR A 121 -29.97 -0.63 30.65
CA THR A 121 -30.84 -1.29 31.65
C THR A 121 -30.86 -2.82 31.51
N LEU A 122 -30.34 -3.35 30.40
CA LEU A 122 -30.38 -4.78 30.09
C LEU A 122 -29.16 -5.48 30.68
N GLU A 123 -29.38 -6.67 31.24
CA GLU A 123 -28.36 -7.37 32.05
C GLU A 123 -27.62 -8.48 31.30
N ASN A 124 -28.16 -8.97 30.17
CA ASN A 124 -27.56 -10.08 29.45
C ASN A 124 -27.45 -9.82 27.95
N SER A 125 -26.47 -10.49 27.33
CA SER A 125 -26.11 -10.28 25.92
C SER A 125 -27.26 -10.60 24.96
N ALA A 126 -28.11 -11.58 25.28
CA ALA A 126 -29.25 -11.95 24.44
C ALA A 126 -30.34 -10.86 24.41
N GLN A 127 -30.67 -10.27 25.56
CA GLN A 127 -31.61 -9.15 25.65
C GLN A 127 -31.08 -7.94 24.89
N ILE A 128 -29.79 -7.62 25.05
CA ILE A 128 -29.16 -6.50 24.35
C ILE A 128 -29.14 -6.76 22.84
N PHE A 129 -28.79 -7.97 22.39
CA PHE A 129 -28.80 -8.34 20.97
C PHE A 129 -30.19 -8.20 20.35
N ASN A 130 -31.23 -8.67 21.04
CA ASN A 130 -32.62 -8.53 20.58
C ASN A 130 -33.04 -7.07 20.54
N ALA A 131 -32.79 -6.31 21.62
CA ALA A 131 -33.10 -4.90 21.67
C ALA A 131 -32.40 -4.10 20.56
N LEU A 132 -31.13 -4.42 20.26
CA LEU A 132 -30.37 -3.84 19.14
C LEU A 132 -30.98 -4.21 17.77
N SER A 133 -31.43 -5.46 17.61
CA SER A 133 -32.05 -5.93 16.36
C SER A 133 -33.41 -5.29 16.09
N ASP A 134 -34.18 -4.99 17.14
CA ASP A 134 -35.52 -4.40 17.06
C ASP A 134 -35.48 -2.87 16.85
N ILE A 135 -34.33 -2.22 17.08
CA ILE A 135 -34.18 -0.75 16.98
C ILE A 135 -34.82 -0.16 15.72
N PRO A 136 -34.53 -0.64 14.50
CA PRO A 136 -35.05 0.01 13.29
C PRO A 136 -36.57 -0.04 13.16
N GLY A 137 -37.19 -1.11 13.69
CA GLY A 137 -38.65 -1.28 13.69
C GLY A 137 -39.35 -0.44 14.76
N ASP A 138 -38.64 -0.08 15.83
CA ASP A 138 -39.15 0.78 16.90
C ASP A 138 -39.06 2.29 16.57
N MET A 139 -38.48 2.65 15.42
CA MET A 139 -38.39 4.05 15.02
C MET A 139 -39.72 4.48 14.39
N ASP A 140 -40.38 5.46 15.01
CA ASP A 140 -41.66 6.01 14.53
C ASP A 140 -41.57 7.50 14.12
N ASP A 141 -40.70 8.25 14.79
CA ASP A 141 -40.57 9.71 14.64
C ASP A 141 -39.33 10.04 13.80
N VAL A 142 -39.56 10.36 12.53
CA VAL A 142 -38.49 10.67 11.57
C VAL A 142 -37.79 11.97 11.93
N ASP A 143 -38.54 13.02 12.29
CA ASP A 143 -37.96 14.35 12.53
C ASP A 143 -37.02 14.28 13.74
N LYS A 144 -37.44 13.58 14.80
CA LYS A 144 -36.60 13.33 15.97
C LYS A 144 -35.38 12.48 15.65
N LEU A 145 -35.53 11.43 14.83
CA LEU A 145 -34.39 10.60 14.41
C LEU A 145 -33.36 11.43 13.64
N LEU A 146 -33.80 12.26 12.70
CA LEU A 146 -32.90 13.10 11.91
C LEU A 146 -32.22 14.17 12.77
N GLU A 147 -32.95 14.83 13.67
CA GLU A 147 -32.40 15.81 14.61
C GLU A 147 -31.26 15.21 15.44
N ILE A 148 -31.52 14.05 16.07
CA ILE A 148 -30.52 13.37 16.90
C ILE A 148 -29.33 12.89 16.06
N SER A 149 -29.59 12.32 14.88
CA SER A 149 -28.54 11.83 13.97
C SER A 149 -27.59 12.96 13.56
N MET A 150 -28.13 14.12 13.16
CA MET A 150 -27.34 15.29 12.77
C MET A 150 -26.59 15.90 13.95
N GLN A 151 -27.20 15.94 15.14
CA GLN A 151 -26.56 16.49 16.34
C GLN A 151 -25.33 15.68 16.75
N ILE A 152 -25.43 14.35 16.75
CA ILE A 152 -24.33 13.46 17.15
C ILE A 152 -23.24 13.46 16.09
N ALA A 153 -23.63 13.34 14.83
CA ALA A 153 -22.70 13.23 13.72
C ALA A 153 -22.29 14.59 13.14
N ASN A 154 -22.40 15.68 13.90
CA ASN A 154 -22.14 17.04 13.41
C ASN A 154 -20.71 17.24 12.88
N SER A 155 -19.71 16.57 13.48
CA SER A 155 -18.33 16.61 13.00
C SER A 155 -18.03 15.57 11.90
N LEU A 156 -18.98 14.68 11.61
CA LEU A 156 -18.82 13.65 10.60
C LEU A 156 -18.99 14.25 9.21
N ASN A 157 -18.03 13.98 8.34
CA ASN A 157 -18.09 14.40 6.95
C ASN A 157 -17.60 13.28 6.03
N GLU A 158 -17.85 13.46 4.73
CA GLU A 158 -17.49 12.48 3.71
C GLU A 158 -16.00 12.17 3.68
N VAL A 159 -15.13 13.18 3.84
CA VAL A 159 -13.67 13.01 3.85
C VAL A 159 -13.21 12.10 4.99
N MET A 160 -13.80 12.25 6.18
CA MET A 160 -13.51 11.42 7.35
C MET A 160 -13.96 9.97 7.13
N ILE A 161 -15.18 9.78 6.61
CA ILE A 161 -15.69 8.44 6.27
C ILE A 161 -14.79 7.78 5.24
N GLU A 162 -14.43 8.48 4.17
CA GLU A 162 -13.58 7.95 3.10
C GLU A 162 -12.18 7.61 3.62
N THR A 163 -11.63 8.42 4.51
CA THR A 163 -10.35 8.14 5.18
C THR A 163 -10.42 6.86 6.01
N TYR A 164 -11.47 6.68 6.82
CA TYR A 164 -11.65 5.45 7.58
C TYR A 164 -11.92 4.24 6.70
N ARG A 165 -12.69 4.39 5.62
CA ARG A 165 -12.93 3.34 4.63
C ARG A 165 -11.63 2.88 4.01
N ARG A 166 -10.81 3.80 3.51
CA ARG A 166 -9.49 3.50 2.92
C ARG A 166 -8.60 2.74 3.90
N ARG A 167 -8.54 3.21 5.15
CA ARG A 167 -7.78 2.54 6.22
C ARG A 167 -8.27 1.11 6.46
N HIS A 168 -9.57 0.92 6.64
CA HIS A 168 -10.14 -0.40 6.96
C HIS A 168 -10.15 -1.36 5.77
N LEU A 169 -10.35 -0.85 4.56
CA LEU A 169 -10.16 -1.60 3.32
C LEU A 169 -8.74 -2.09 3.18
N ALA A 170 -7.73 -1.24 3.44
CA ALA A 170 -6.33 -1.66 3.39
C ALA A 170 -6.05 -2.82 4.35
N TYR A 171 -6.57 -2.78 5.58
CA TYR A 171 -6.45 -3.90 6.52
C TYR A 171 -7.17 -5.16 6.03
N LEU A 172 -8.40 -5.05 5.52
CA LEU A 172 -9.17 -6.20 5.01
C LEU A 172 -8.52 -6.83 3.79
N MET A 173 -7.96 -6.02 2.89
CA MET A 173 -7.24 -6.48 1.71
C MET A 173 -5.93 -7.17 2.09
N ALA A 174 -5.20 -6.64 3.08
CA ALA A 174 -4.02 -7.30 3.63
C ALA A 174 -4.35 -8.66 4.27
N ASP A 175 -5.44 -8.75 5.02
CA ASP A 175 -5.89 -9.97 5.71
C ASP A 175 -6.39 -11.05 4.74
N GLN A 176 -7.01 -10.64 3.61
CA GLN A 176 -7.47 -11.54 2.55
C GLN A 176 -6.41 -11.84 1.48
N GLY A 177 -5.17 -11.34 1.64
CA GLY A 177 -4.09 -11.53 0.66
C GLY A 177 -4.34 -10.87 -0.70
N ALA A 178 -5.27 -9.91 -0.77
CA ALA A 178 -5.61 -9.15 -1.97
C ALA A 178 -4.85 -7.82 -2.03
N LEU A 179 -4.32 -7.47 -3.20
CA LEU A 179 -3.64 -6.19 -3.41
C LEU A 179 -4.57 -5.01 -3.19
N VAL A 180 -4.09 -3.94 -2.56
CA VAL A 180 -4.70 -2.60 -2.63
C VAL A 180 -4.68 -2.16 -4.09
N GLY A 181 -5.75 -2.47 -4.83
CA GLY A 181 -6.10 -1.77 -6.05
C GLY A 181 -6.49 -0.34 -5.68
N ASN A 182 -6.19 0.62 -6.56
CA ASN A 182 -6.62 2.00 -6.37
C ASN A 182 -8.14 2.03 -6.08
N PRO A 183 -8.59 2.52 -4.90
CA PRO A 183 -10.01 2.57 -4.53
C PRO A 183 -10.88 3.33 -5.54
N GLU A 184 -10.26 4.16 -6.38
CA GLU A 184 -10.93 4.94 -7.43
C GLU A 184 -10.99 4.23 -8.80
N ALA A 185 -10.35 3.07 -8.97
CA ALA A 185 -10.11 2.51 -10.30
C ALA A 185 -11.11 1.44 -10.81
N ALA A 186 -12.26 1.26 -10.17
CA ALA A 186 -13.30 0.39 -10.74
C ALA A 186 -14.71 0.85 -10.35
N PRO A 187 -15.48 1.50 -11.24
CA PRO A 187 -16.93 1.40 -11.15
C PRO A 187 -17.33 -0.08 -11.22
N ASN A 188 -18.39 -0.44 -10.49
CA ASN A 188 -18.69 -1.81 -10.09
C ASN A 188 -19.00 -2.80 -11.24
N LEU A 189 -19.12 -2.36 -12.50
CA LEU A 189 -19.09 -3.13 -13.76
C LEU A 189 -18.73 -2.20 -14.94
N PRO A 190 -18.23 -2.71 -16.10
CA PRO A 190 -17.93 -1.87 -17.25
C PRO A 190 -19.24 -1.36 -17.87
N LYS A 191 -19.61 -0.09 -17.61
CA LYS A 191 -20.75 0.58 -18.25
C LYS A 191 -20.68 0.36 -19.78
N GLN A 192 -21.63 -0.41 -20.34
CA GLN A 192 -21.98 -0.28 -21.76
C GLN A 192 -22.53 1.14 -21.92
N HIS A 193 -21.71 2.01 -22.49
CA HIS A 193 -22.02 3.43 -22.69
C HIS A 193 -23.31 3.60 -23.53
N LEU A 194 -24.46 3.79 -22.88
CA LEU A 194 -25.61 4.43 -23.50
C LEU A 194 -25.34 5.94 -23.57
N ALA A 195 -25.42 6.48 -24.78
CA ALA A 195 -24.92 7.79 -25.14
C ALA A 195 -25.73 8.93 -24.50
N ARG A 196 -25.26 9.43 -23.35
CA ARG A 196 -25.60 10.79 -22.90
C ARG A 196 -24.73 11.76 -23.67
N ARG A 197 -25.35 12.76 -24.31
CA ARG A 197 -24.69 13.78 -25.15
C ARG A 197 -23.71 14.59 -24.30
N GLN A 198 -22.47 14.12 -24.23
CA GLN A 198 -21.29 14.89 -23.86
C GLN A 198 -20.42 15.07 -25.11
N ILE A 199 -19.81 16.24 -25.18
CA ILE A 199 -19.00 16.74 -26.31
C ILE A 199 -17.94 15.69 -26.68
N LYS A 200 -17.85 15.35 -27.97
CA LYS A 200 -17.03 14.29 -28.58
C LYS A 200 -15.69 14.05 -27.85
N LYS A 201 -15.55 12.90 -27.20
CA LYS A 201 -14.27 12.21 -27.05
C LYS A 201 -14.37 10.86 -27.76
N ASN A 202 -13.54 10.69 -28.79
CA ASN A 202 -13.56 9.55 -29.69
C ASN A 202 -13.02 8.27 -29.01
N LYS A 203 -13.70 7.16 -29.33
CA LYS A 203 -13.36 5.73 -29.42
C LYS A 203 -12.29 5.10 -28.51
N SER A 204 -12.65 3.93 -27.98
CA SER A 204 -11.84 2.98 -27.21
C SER A 204 -10.64 2.40 -27.98
N VAL A 205 -9.52 2.26 -27.26
CA VAL A 205 -8.20 1.71 -27.62
C VAL A 205 -8.23 0.33 -28.31
N ILE A 206 -9.32 -0.44 -28.15
CA ILE A 206 -9.47 -1.77 -28.77
C ILE A 206 -9.64 -1.66 -30.29
N GLN A 207 -10.18 -0.56 -30.80
CA GLN A 207 -10.29 -0.33 -32.25
C GLN A 207 -8.98 0.21 -32.87
N LEU A 208 -8.06 0.69 -32.03
CA LEU A 208 -6.76 1.26 -32.41
C LEU A 208 -5.65 0.20 -32.55
N LEU A 209 -5.76 -0.91 -31.83
CA LEU A 209 -4.76 -1.99 -31.83
C LEU A 209 -5.00 -3.04 -32.94
N LEU A 210 -6.20 -3.07 -33.53
CA LEU A 210 -6.56 -4.00 -34.62
C LEU A 210 -6.34 -3.41 -36.02
N PHE A 211 -6.28 -2.08 -36.16
CA PHE A 211 -6.09 -1.40 -37.45
C PHE A 211 -4.94 -0.40 -37.35
N ASN A 212 -3.85 -0.77 -38.00
CA ASN A 212 -2.60 -0.01 -38.09
C ASN A 212 -2.80 1.24 -38.96
N GLU A 213 -3.30 2.34 -38.40
CA GLU A 213 -3.25 3.66 -39.04
C GLU A 213 -2.69 4.71 -38.07
N ASN A 214 -1.50 5.21 -38.40
CA ASN A 214 -0.80 6.27 -37.67
C ASN A 214 -1.55 7.60 -37.81
N ASN A 215 -2.33 7.99 -36.79
CA ASN A 215 -2.93 9.32 -36.69
C ASN A 215 -2.18 10.21 -35.68
N GLU A 216 -2.03 11.49 -35.98
CA GLU A 216 -1.34 12.49 -35.12
C GLU A 216 -1.99 12.63 -33.73
N ASP A 217 -3.31 12.45 -33.63
CA ASP A 217 -4.04 12.51 -32.35
C ASP A 217 -3.63 11.38 -31.39
N ASP A 218 -3.27 10.21 -31.91
CA ASP A 218 -2.82 9.07 -31.10
C ASP A 218 -1.42 9.29 -30.53
N ILE A 219 -0.56 9.97 -31.30
CA ILE A 219 0.77 10.38 -30.84
C ILE A 219 0.62 11.42 -29.72
N LYS A 220 -0.29 12.38 -29.88
CA LYS A 220 -0.56 13.40 -28.86
C LYS A 220 -1.08 12.79 -27.56
N CYS A 221 -2.03 11.86 -27.63
CA CYS A 221 -2.54 11.15 -26.45
C CYS A 221 -1.48 10.28 -25.76
N LYS A 222 -0.62 9.61 -26.53
CA LYS A 222 0.53 8.86 -25.97
C LYS A 222 1.52 9.77 -25.25
N ASN A 223 1.86 10.92 -25.85
CA ASN A 223 2.78 11.89 -25.26
C ASN A 223 2.20 12.53 -23.98
N ILE A 224 0.89 12.79 -23.95
CA ILE A 224 0.21 13.29 -22.74
C ILE A 224 0.33 12.27 -21.60
N LYS A 225 0.03 10.99 -21.87
CA LYS A 225 0.11 9.93 -20.85
C LYS A 225 1.54 9.68 -20.37
N GLN A 226 2.53 9.74 -21.26
CA GLN A 226 3.93 9.66 -20.86
C GLN A 226 4.32 10.83 -19.93
N THR A 227 3.85 12.04 -20.24
CA THR A 227 4.11 13.22 -19.42
C THR A 227 3.50 13.08 -18.03
N GLU A 228 2.26 12.59 -17.94
CA GLU A 228 1.56 12.33 -16.68
C GLU A 228 2.36 11.36 -15.78
N ILE A 229 2.77 10.20 -16.33
CA ILE A 229 3.56 9.20 -15.59
C ILE A 229 4.87 9.81 -15.04
N LEU A 230 5.56 10.64 -15.83
CA LEU A 230 6.79 11.29 -15.39
C LEU A 230 6.56 12.39 -14.34
N VAL A 231 5.46 13.13 -14.45
CA VAL A 231 5.06 14.13 -13.44
C VAL A 231 4.74 13.45 -12.11
N ASP A 232 3.99 12.35 -12.15
CA ASP A 232 3.67 11.55 -10.96
C ASP A 232 4.93 10.96 -10.33
N LEU A 233 5.88 10.47 -11.15
CA LEU A 233 7.13 9.91 -10.66
C LEU A 233 7.94 10.98 -9.94
N ARG A 234 8.07 12.16 -10.57
CA ARG A 234 8.77 13.30 -10.01
C ARG A 234 8.13 13.73 -8.69
N GLU A 235 6.81 13.83 -8.63
CA GLU A 235 6.12 14.27 -7.41
C GLU A 235 6.25 13.23 -6.28
N ALA A 236 6.17 11.93 -6.60
CA ALA A 236 6.38 10.86 -5.61
C ALA A 236 7.78 10.93 -4.98
N ILE A 237 8.83 11.14 -5.80
CA ILE A 237 10.21 11.32 -5.33
C ILE A 237 10.31 12.58 -4.46
N LEU A 238 9.73 13.70 -4.90
CA LEU A 238 9.77 14.96 -4.16
C LEU A 238 9.05 14.89 -2.82
N GLN A 239 7.94 14.16 -2.71
CA GLN A 239 7.24 13.95 -1.44
C GLN A 239 8.11 13.20 -0.43
N ILE A 240 8.82 12.15 -0.87
CA ILE A 240 9.78 11.43 -0.01
C ILE A 240 10.90 12.37 0.43
N ALA A 241 11.50 13.13 -0.50
CA ALA A 241 12.58 14.04 -0.15
C ALA A 241 12.14 15.16 0.81
N ARG A 242 10.95 15.73 0.62
CA ARG A 242 10.35 16.72 1.54
C ARG A 242 10.09 16.14 2.93
N HIS A 243 9.64 14.90 3.02
CA HIS A 243 9.46 14.19 4.30
C HIS A 243 10.78 14.09 5.07
N PHE A 244 11.86 13.66 4.41
CA PHE A 244 13.18 13.60 5.05
C PHE A 244 13.68 14.98 5.51
N LEU A 245 13.49 16.02 4.70
CA LEU A 245 13.86 17.40 5.07
C LEU A 245 13.03 17.95 6.24
N GLN A 246 11.76 17.58 6.34
CA GLN A 246 10.87 18.01 7.41
C GLN A 246 11.22 17.34 8.74
N VAL A 247 11.55 16.05 8.70
CA VAL A 247 11.85 15.26 9.89
C VAL A 247 13.29 15.49 10.38
N ASP A 248 14.25 15.69 9.47
CA ASP A 248 15.62 16.07 9.80
C ASP A 248 16.05 17.36 9.06
N PRO A 249 15.80 18.53 9.67
CA PRO A 249 16.16 19.82 9.07
C PRO A 249 17.66 19.98 8.79
N LYS A 250 18.55 19.18 9.40
CA LYS A 250 19.99 19.25 9.12
C LYS A 250 20.31 18.81 7.70
N LEU A 251 19.47 17.98 7.09
CA LEU A 251 19.60 17.55 5.70
C LEU A 251 19.34 18.69 4.70
N SER A 252 18.74 19.81 5.12
CA SER A 252 18.43 20.94 4.23
C SER A 252 19.66 21.64 3.64
N SER A 253 20.82 21.54 4.29
CA SER A 253 22.08 22.07 3.76
C SER A 253 22.79 21.12 2.78
N GLU A 254 22.38 19.85 2.73
CA GLU A 254 23.06 18.80 1.97
C GLU A 254 22.22 18.27 0.78
N ILE A 255 20.89 18.33 0.88
CA ILE A 255 19.97 17.77 -0.14
C ILE A 255 19.38 18.88 -1.01
N SER A 256 19.61 18.78 -2.33
CA SER A 256 18.91 19.57 -3.35
C SER A 256 17.63 18.84 -3.81
N LEU A 257 16.50 19.54 -3.81
CA LEU A 257 15.24 19.06 -4.42
C LEU A 257 15.16 19.30 -5.93
N ILE A 258 16.18 19.93 -6.51
CA ILE A 258 16.28 20.15 -7.95
C ILE A 258 17.06 18.97 -8.53
N ALA A 259 16.40 18.19 -9.36
CA ALA A 259 17.02 17.07 -10.07
C ALA A 259 18.09 17.59 -11.05
N ASP A 260 19.27 16.98 -11.00
CA ASP A 260 20.37 17.23 -11.93
C ASP A 260 20.35 16.16 -13.03
N TYR A 261 19.98 16.59 -14.24
CA TYR A 261 19.91 15.73 -15.43
C TYR A 261 21.20 15.79 -16.27
N SER A 262 22.30 16.31 -15.72
CA SER A 262 23.59 16.36 -16.41
C SER A 262 24.24 14.98 -16.55
N MET A 263 25.02 14.80 -17.61
CA MET A 263 25.78 13.56 -17.82
C MET A 263 26.88 13.40 -16.76
N GLU A 264 27.40 14.51 -16.24
CA GLU A 264 28.39 14.53 -15.16
C GLU A 264 27.83 13.95 -13.85
N SER A 265 26.61 14.36 -13.47
CA SER A 265 25.88 13.79 -12.33
C SER A 265 25.73 12.28 -12.50
N HIS A 266 25.19 11.85 -13.64
CA HIS A 266 24.97 10.43 -13.94
C HIS A 266 26.28 9.61 -13.92
N SER A 267 27.36 10.12 -14.52
CA SER A 267 28.67 9.45 -14.52
C SER A 267 29.26 9.26 -13.12
N SER A 268 28.80 10.05 -12.14
CA SER A 268 29.26 9.99 -10.76
C SER A 268 28.50 8.95 -9.92
N ASP A 269 27.32 8.49 -10.36
CA ASP A 269 26.43 7.59 -9.60
C ASP A 269 27.13 6.30 -9.15
N HIS A 270 27.87 5.67 -10.05
CA HIS A 270 28.61 4.44 -9.73
C HIS A 270 29.71 4.67 -8.68
N THR A 271 30.41 5.81 -8.79
CA THR A 271 31.45 6.20 -7.83
C THR A 271 30.85 6.52 -6.46
N ASN A 272 29.70 7.21 -6.44
CA ASN A 272 28.94 7.51 -5.24
C ASN A 272 28.50 6.23 -4.53
N TYR A 273 27.92 5.28 -5.27
CA TYR A 273 27.55 3.96 -4.75
C TYR A 273 28.75 3.24 -4.12
N ILE A 274 29.88 3.17 -4.82
CA ILE A 274 31.10 2.52 -4.30
C ILE A 274 31.57 3.20 -3.00
N ASN A 275 31.59 4.54 -2.97
CA ASN A 275 32.03 5.29 -1.80
C ASN A 275 31.11 5.07 -0.59
N VAL A 276 29.80 5.08 -0.80
CA VAL A 276 28.81 4.77 0.24
C VAL A 276 29.00 3.34 0.74
N SER A 277 29.08 2.37 -0.18
CA SER A 277 29.18 0.95 0.14
C SER A 277 30.47 0.59 0.89
N LYS A 278 31.61 1.19 0.51
CA LYS A 278 32.90 1.03 1.21
C LYS A 278 32.88 1.56 2.65
N ASN A 279 32.10 2.60 2.91
CA ASN A 279 32.04 3.25 4.22
C ASN A 279 30.97 2.66 5.15
N ARG A 280 30.25 1.61 4.73
CA ARG A 280 29.25 0.95 5.58
C ARG A 280 29.93 0.11 6.66
N LYS A 281 29.67 0.45 7.92
CA LYS A 281 30.11 -0.36 9.07
C LYS A 281 29.09 -1.46 9.36
N ARG A 282 29.53 -2.67 9.72
CA ARG A 282 28.59 -3.72 10.19
C ARG A 282 28.07 -3.30 11.57
N ARG A 283 26.83 -3.64 11.94
CA ARG A 283 26.28 -3.39 13.28
C ARG A 283 25.70 -4.68 13.85
N ALA A 284 25.63 -4.78 15.18
CA ALA A 284 24.99 -5.88 15.85
C ALA A 284 24.17 -5.37 17.03
N LYS A 285 23.04 -6.00 17.30
CA LYS A 285 22.20 -5.73 18.44
C LYS A 285 22.60 -6.64 19.59
N ALA A 286 22.89 -6.07 20.74
CA ALA A 286 23.14 -6.83 21.95
C ALA A 286 21.88 -7.61 22.38
N LEU A 287 22.01 -8.93 22.53
CA LEU A 287 20.95 -9.80 23.03
C LEU A 287 20.95 -9.89 24.56
N LEU A 288 22.10 -9.59 25.18
CA LEU A 288 22.39 -9.69 26.60
C LEU A 288 23.19 -8.48 27.07
N ASP A 289 23.20 -8.25 28.38
CA ASP A 289 24.14 -7.32 29.01
C ASP A 289 25.54 -7.94 29.04
N PHE A 290 26.56 -7.12 28.80
CA PHE A 290 27.97 -7.49 28.95
C PHE A 290 28.69 -6.40 29.73
N GLU A 291 29.08 -6.71 30.96
CA GLU A 291 29.80 -5.77 31.81
C GLU A 291 31.29 -5.78 31.46
N ARG A 292 31.84 -4.58 31.26
CA ARG A 292 33.27 -4.38 31.03
C ARG A 292 34.02 -4.55 32.35
N HIS A 293 34.97 -5.47 32.38
CA HIS A 293 35.88 -5.70 33.50
C HIS A 293 37.29 -5.21 33.20
N ASP A 294 37.75 -5.40 31.96
CA ASP A 294 39.09 -5.01 31.50
C ASP A 294 39.07 -3.85 30.48
N ASP A 295 40.23 -3.22 30.28
CA ASP A 295 40.32 -2.03 29.44
C ASP A 295 40.14 -2.30 27.94
N ASP A 296 40.39 -3.54 27.50
CA ASP A 296 40.23 -4.00 26.13
C ASP A 296 38.83 -4.55 25.83
N GLU A 297 37.96 -4.72 26.83
CA GLU A 297 36.57 -5.17 26.68
C GLU A 297 35.61 -4.01 26.33
N LEU A 298 34.60 -4.30 25.50
CA LEU A 298 33.52 -3.36 25.18
C LEU A 298 32.25 -3.74 25.93
N GLY A 299 31.95 -3.05 27.03
CA GLY A 299 30.70 -3.25 27.77
C GLY A 299 29.49 -2.63 27.07
N PHE A 300 28.34 -3.30 27.16
CA PHE A 300 27.06 -2.87 26.58
C PHE A 300 25.87 -3.47 27.32
N ARG A 301 24.68 -2.90 27.10
CA ARG A 301 23.40 -3.42 27.62
C ARG A 301 22.62 -4.12 26.53
N LYS A 302 21.71 -5.01 26.91
CA LYS A 302 20.74 -5.65 26.04
C LYS A 302 20.00 -4.58 25.25
N ASN A 303 19.90 -4.81 23.94
CA ASN A 303 19.38 -3.93 22.89
C ASN A 303 20.30 -2.79 22.44
N ASP A 304 21.49 -2.62 23.00
CA ASP A 304 22.48 -1.67 22.46
C ASP A 304 22.89 -2.06 21.03
N ILE A 305 23.16 -1.07 20.20
CA ILE A 305 23.56 -1.28 18.81
C ILE A 305 25.04 -0.96 18.64
N ILE A 306 25.83 -2.02 18.57
CA ILE A 306 27.30 -1.99 18.52
C ILE A 306 27.73 -1.90 17.07
N THR A 307 28.69 -1.02 16.78
CA THR A 307 29.34 -0.97 15.48
C THR A 307 30.44 -2.02 15.42
N ILE A 308 30.32 -3.00 14.52
CA ILE A 308 31.30 -4.06 14.34
C ILE A 308 32.50 -3.53 13.53
N ILE A 309 33.68 -3.67 14.11
CA ILE A 309 34.95 -3.27 13.50
C ILE A 309 35.70 -4.48 12.94
N SER A 310 35.65 -5.65 13.60
CA SER A 310 36.32 -6.87 13.14
C SER A 310 35.61 -8.12 13.63
N GLN A 311 35.46 -9.11 12.73
CA GLN A 311 34.88 -10.43 12.99
C GLN A 311 35.87 -11.57 12.66
N LYS A 312 37.16 -11.25 12.56
CA LYS A 312 38.21 -12.23 12.20
C LYS A 312 38.25 -13.45 13.11
N ASP A 313 37.74 -13.34 14.33
CA ASP A 313 37.60 -14.43 15.28
C ASP A 313 36.11 -14.78 15.44
N GLU A 314 35.78 -16.06 15.39
CA GLU A 314 34.39 -16.56 15.44
C GLU A 314 33.70 -16.31 16.79
N HIS A 315 34.47 -16.19 17.86
CA HIS A 315 33.97 -16.10 19.23
C HIS A 315 34.12 -14.70 19.83
N CYS A 316 35.11 -13.93 19.35
CA CYS A 316 35.52 -12.66 19.93
C CYS A 316 35.54 -11.55 18.87
N TRP A 317 34.52 -10.69 18.85
CA TRP A 317 34.42 -9.60 17.88
C TRP A 317 34.94 -8.30 18.49
N ILE A 318 35.48 -7.42 17.65
CA ILE A 318 35.85 -6.06 18.05
C ILE A 318 34.78 -5.10 17.55
N GLY A 319 34.29 -4.23 18.41
CA GLY A 319 33.33 -3.20 18.04
C GLY A 319 33.52 -1.89 18.75
N GLU A 320 32.62 -0.96 18.46
CA GLU A 320 32.59 0.40 18.98
C GLU A 320 31.17 0.79 19.39
N LEU A 321 31.04 1.34 20.59
CA LEU A 321 29.80 1.85 21.17
C LEU A 321 30.10 3.12 21.97
N ASN A 322 29.39 4.22 21.70
CA ASN A 322 29.58 5.52 22.38
C ASN A 322 31.04 6.03 22.39
N GLY A 323 31.79 5.78 21.31
CA GLY A 323 33.20 6.18 21.18
C GLY A 323 34.19 5.29 21.94
N LEU A 324 33.71 4.28 22.67
CA LEU A 324 34.53 3.24 23.28
C LEU A 324 34.69 2.08 22.31
N ARG A 325 35.89 1.53 22.23
CA ARG A 325 36.23 0.39 21.37
C ARG A 325 36.84 -0.72 22.21
N GLY A 326 36.40 -1.94 21.96
CA GLY A 326 36.90 -3.12 22.66
C GLY A 326 36.36 -4.42 22.06
N TRP A 327 36.79 -5.54 22.60
CA TRP A 327 36.30 -6.85 22.21
C TRP A 327 35.07 -7.26 23.01
N PHE A 328 34.26 -8.15 22.44
CA PHE A 328 33.12 -8.76 23.13
C PHE A 328 32.76 -10.13 22.54
N PRO A 329 32.02 -10.99 23.28
CA PRO A 329 31.61 -12.30 22.78
C PRO A 329 30.59 -12.22 21.64
N ALA A 330 30.88 -12.83 20.50
CA ALA A 330 30.01 -12.85 19.32
C ALA A 330 28.60 -13.40 19.63
N LYS A 331 28.52 -14.42 20.50
CA LYS A 331 27.25 -15.04 20.93
C LYS A 331 26.29 -14.11 21.70
N PHE A 332 26.78 -12.96 22.17
CA PHE A 332 25.96 -12.00 22.95
C PHE A 332 25.27 -10.97 22.07
N VAL A 333 25.52 -11.02 20.77
CA VAL A 333 24.96 -10.08 19.81
C VAL A 333 24.32 -10.84 18.65
N GLU A 334 23.30 -10.24 18.07
CA GLU A 334 22.73 -10.65 16.80
C GLU A 334 23.24 -9.68 15.74
N LEU A 335 23.91 -10.21 14.70
CA LEU A 335 24.32 -9.40 13.57
C LEU A 335 23.07 -8.78 12.94
N LEU A 336 23.02 -7.46 12.86
CA LEU A 336 21.98 -6.80 12.10
C LEU A 336 22.38 -6.92 10.63
N ASP A 337 21.49 -7.46 9.79
CA ASP A 337 21.70 -7.58 8.33
C ASP A 337 21.78 -6.21 7.63
N GLU A 338 21.76 -5.13 8.41
CA GLU A 338 21.91 -3.76 7.96
C GLU A 338 23.38 -3.34 8.06
N ARG A 339 24.14 -3.61 6.98
CA ARG A 339 25.38 -2.86 6.72
C ARG A 339 25.01 -1.38 6.75
N SER A 340 25.52 -0.63 7.73
CA SER A 340 25.19 0.77 8.06
C SER A 340 24.46 1.53 6.95
N LYS A 341 23.14 1.48 6.95
CA LYS A 341 22.37 2.61 6.43
C LYS A 341 22.58 3.72 7.44
N GLN A 342 22.86 4.94 7.01
CA GLN A 342 22.73 6.09 7.89
C GLN A 342 21.27 6.13 8.32
N TYR A 343 21.01 5.61 9.50
CA TYR A 343 19.66 5.39 9.98
C TYR A 343 19.10 6.76 10.37
N SER A 344 18.19 7.25 9.53
CA SER A 344 17.35 8.39 9.86
C SER A 344 16.03 7.85 10.38
N SER A 345 15.54 8.39 11.50
CA SER A 345 14.19 8.09 11.99
C SER A 345 13.10 8.46 10.96
N ALA A 346 13.42 9.32 9.99
CA ALA A 346 12.53 9.62 8.86
C ALA A 346 12.35 8.44 7.90
N GLY A 347 13.35 7.55 7.82
CA GLY A 347 13.38 6.40 6.92
C GLY A 347 12.99 5.07 7.57
N ASP A 348 12.74 5.05 8.89
CA ASP A 348 12.33 3.84 9.60
C ASP A 348 10.81 3.74 9.66
N ASP A 349 10.25 2.72 9.00
CA ASP A 349 8.82 2.42 9.04
C ASP A 349 8.34 1.95 10.43
N SER A 350 9.29 1.48 11.24
CA SER A 350 9.37 1.53 12.70
C SER A 350 8.69 2.67 13.46
N ILE A 351 9.11 3.85 13.03
CA ILE A 351 9.07 5.10 13.81
C ILE A 351 8.21 6.11 13.08
N SER A 352 8.26 6.12 11.74
CA SER A 352 7.49 7.01 10.88
C SER A 352 6.63 6.19 9.92
N GLU A 353 5.37 5.94 10.30
CA GLU A 353 4.40 5.27 9.42
C GLU A 353 4.24 6.02 8.07
N THR A 354 4.43 7.34 8.06
CA THR A 354 4.39 8.19 6.85
C THR A 354 5.36 7.73 5.75
N VAL A 355 6.57 7.27 6.09
CA VAL A 355 7.55 6.85 5.07
C VAL A 355 7.09 5.58 4.36
N THR A 356 6.33 4.73 5.05
CA THR A 356 5.71 3.54 4.45
C THR A 356 4.72 3.94 3.37
N ASP A 357 3.85 4.90 3.66
CA ASP A 357 2.83 5.35 2.70
C ASP A 357 3.47 6.02 1.49
N LEU A 358 4.46 6.89 1.71
CA LEU A 358 5.18 7.57 0.62
C LEU A 358 5.93 6.58 -0.30
N VAL A 359 6.62 5.59 0.27
CA VAL A 359 7.40 4.64 -0.52
C VAL A 359 6.52 3.53 -1.11
N ARG A 360 5.75 2.82 -0.28
CA ARG A 360 4.96 1.65 -0.70
C ARG A 360 3.62 2.04 -1.33
N GLY A 361 3.02 3.13 -0.86
CA GLY A 361 1.71 3.64 -1.32
C GLY A 361 1.80 4.61 -2.49
N THR A 362 2.87 5.39 -2.62
CA THR A 362 3.00 6.40 -3.69
C THR A 362 4.09 6.05 -4.71
N LEU A 363 5.34 5.88 -4.29
CA LEU A 363 6.45 5.66 -5.22
C LEU A 363 6.36 4.30 -5.93
N CYS A 364 6.10 3.21 -5.21
CA CYS A 364 6.07 1.87 -5.81
C CYS A 364 5.04 1.73 -6.94
N PRO A 365 3.78 2.19 -6.80
CA PRO A 365 2.81 2.16 -7.89
C PRO A 365 3.26 2.95 -9.11
N VAL A 366 3.89 4.12 -8.92
CA VAL A 366 4.33 4.95 -10.04
C VAL A 366 5.52 4.33 -10.77
N VAL A 367 6.50 3.78 -10.04
CA VAL A 367 7.59 2.99 -10.65
C VAL A 367 7.04 1.79 -11.42
N LYS A 368 6.04 1.10 -10.88
CA LYS A 368 5.34 0.04 -11.61
C LYS A 368 4.72 0.56 -12.91
N GLN A 369 4.03 1.70 -12.90
CA GLN A 369 3.44 2.27 -14.12
C GLN A 369 4.50 2.60 -15.18
N VAL A 370 5.65 3.13 -14.77
CA VAL A 370 6.80 3.35 -15.67
C VAL A 370 7.25 2.04 -16.30
N LEU A 371 7.40 0.99 -15.49
CA LEU A 371 7.81 -0.35 -15.95
C LEU A 371 6.72 -1.07 -16.74
N GLU A 372 5.43 -0.76 -16.58
CA GLU A 372 4.36 -1.37 -17.38
C GLU A 372 4.15 -0.65 -18.72
N HIS A 373 4.55 0.62 -18.80
CA HIS A 373 4.34 1.45 -19.98
C HIS A 373 5.13 0.92 -21.18
N GLY A 374 4.42 0.27 -22.10
CA GLY A 374 4.99 -0.32 -23.32
C GLY A 374 5.50 -1.74 -23.18
N MET A 375 5.13 -2.44 -22.11
CA MET A 375 5.35 -3.88 -21.98
C MET A 375 4.48 -4.65 -22.98
N LYS A 376 5.08 -5.63 -23.67
CA LYS A 376 4.44 -6.53 -24.64
C LYS A 376 3.61 -7.56 -23.90
N ARG A 377 2.36 -7.77 -24.33
CA ARG A 377 1.49 -8.84 -23.82
C ARG A 377 1.64 -10.10 -24.69
N PRO A 378 1.72 -11.30 -24.11
CA PRO A 378 1.78 -12.54 -24.89
C PRO A 378 0.48 -12.73 -25.68
N ASN A 379 0.58 -13.16 -26.94
CA ASN A 379 -0.58 -13.39 -27.80
C ASN A 379 -1.35 -14.67 -27.40
N PHE A 380 -2.67 -14.53 -27.28
CA PHE A 380 -3.77 -15.52 -27.27
C PHE A 380 -3.74 -16.72 -26.30
N LEU A 381 -2.58 -17.13 -25.74
CA LEU A 381 -2.44 -18.26 -24.81
C LEU A 381 -2.01 -17.87 -23.38
N GLY A 382 -2.12 -16.58 -23.03
CA GLY A 382 -2.34 -16.15 -21.64
C GLY A 382 -1.26 -16.49 -20.61
N GLY A 383 0.02 -16.19 -20.90
CA GLY A 383 1.05 -16.17 -19.86
C GLY A 383 0.94 -14.94 -18.93
N PRO A 384 1.41 -15.02 -17.67
CA PRO A 384 1.47 -13.85 -16.79
C PRO A 384 2.35 -12.76 -17.40
N CYS A 385 1.88 -11.52 -17.38
CA CYS A 385 2.56 -10.36 -17.93
C CYS A 385 2.72 -9.33 -16.81
N HIS A 386 3.92 -9.27 -16.22
CA HIS A 386 4.22 -8.45 -15.06
C HIS A 386 5.68 -7.98 -15.08
N PRO A 387 6.01 -6.74 -14.67
CA PRO A 387 7.39 -6.24 -14.63
C PRO A 387 8.36 -7.13 -13.87
N TRP A 388 7.90 -7.81 -12.81
CA TRP A 388 8.71 -8.76 -12.04
C TRP A 388 9.37 -9.84 -12.90
N LEU A 389 8.64 -10.41 -13.86
CA LEU A 389 9.17 -11.47 -14.72
C LEU A 389 10.28 -10.95 -15.64
N PHE A 390 10.13 -9.72 -16.14
CA PHE A 390 11.18 -9.03 -16.88
C PHE A 390 12.42 -8.80 -16.00
N ILE A 391 12.22 -8.31 -14.77
CA ILE A 391 13.30 -8.05 -13.81
C ILE A 391 14.05 -9.33 -13.46
N GLU A 392 13.35 -10.44 -13.24
CA GLU A 392 13.97 -11.74 -12.98
C GLU A 392 14.85 -12.21 -14.13
N GLU A 393 14.35 -12.10 -15.36
CA GLU A 393 15.08 -12.49 -16.56
C GLU A 393 16.30 -11.58 -16.79
N ALA A 394 16.13 -10.26 -16.68
CA ALA A 394 17.20 -9.29 -16.85
C ALA A 394 18.30 -9.46 -15.79
N ALA A 395 17.94 -9.58 -14.50
CA ALA A 395 18.90 -9.79 -13.42
C ALA A 395 19.69 -11.10 -13.58
N THR A 396 19.04 -12.15 -14.07
CA THR A 396 19.72 -13.42 -14.36
C THR A 396 20.67 -13.27 -15.55
N LYS A 397 20.23 -12.61 -16.62
CA LYS A 397 21.01 -12.40 -17.85
C LYS A 397 22.27 -11.58 -17.63
N GLU A 398 22.21 -10.55 -16.79
CA GLU A 398 23.38 -9.70 -16.52
C GLU A 398 24.49 -10.46 -15.78
N VAL A 399 24.14 -11.37 -14.86
CA VAL A 399 25.12 -12.21 -14.16
C VAL A 399 25.65 -13.36 -15.02
N GLU A 400 24.90 -13.80 -16.04
CA GLU A 400 25.36 -14.77 -17.04
C GLU A 400 26.51 -14.27 -17.92
N LYS A 401 26.68 -12.96 -18.09
CA LYS A 401 27.79 -12.38 -18.86
C LYS A 401 29.15 -12.64 -18.18
N ASP A 402 29.18 -12.80 -16.85
CA ASP A 402 30.36 -13.06 -16.01
C ASP A 402 30.26 -14.38 -15.20
N PHE A 403 29.51 -15.36 -15.72
CA PHE A 403 29.04 -16.55 -15.00
C PHE A 403 30.13 -17.32 -14.24
N ASN A 404 31.33 -17.52 -14.82
CA ASN A 404 32.40 -18.29 -14.17
C ASN A 404 33.00 -17.59 -12.94
N SER A 405 33.00 -16.25 -12.92
CA SER A 405 33.53 -15.44 -11.82
C SER A 405 32.47 -15.22 -10.73
N VAL A 406 31.23 -14.97 -11.13
CA VAL A 406 30.14 -14.57 -10.23
C VAL A 406 29.39 -15.76 -9.63
N TYR A 407 29.08 -16.81 -10.42
CA TYR A 407 28.38 -18.01 -9.92
C TYR A 407 29.21 -18.78 -8.89
N SER A 408 30.51 -18.97 -9.19
CA SER A 408 31.46 -19.58 -8.25
C SER A 408 31.51 -18.80 -6.92
N ARG A 409 31.51 -17.46 -6.97
CA ARG A 409 31.60 -16.60 -5.78
C ARG A 409 30.30 -16.56 -4.97
N LEU A 410 29.15 -16.34 -5.62
CA LEU A 410 27.85 -16.24 -4.95
C LEU A 410 27.41 -17.57 -4.32
N VAL A 411 27.65 -18.70 -5.01
CA VAL A 411 27.34 -20.04 -4.48
C VAL A 411 28.28 -20.40 -3.33
N LEU A 412 29.58 -20.10 -3.42
CA LEU A 412 30.54 -20.35 -2.34
C LEU A 412 30.25 -19.49 -1.09
N CYS A 413 29.90 -18.20 -1.24
CA CYS A 413 29.53 -17.34 -0.13
C CYS A 413 28.25 -17.81 0.59
N LYS A 414 27.24 -18.28 -0.15
CA LYS A 414 25.99 -18.80 0.42
C LYS A 414 26.15 -20.20 1.05
N THR A 415 26.97 -21.07 0.46
CA THR A 415 27.15 -22.46 0.92
C THR A 415 28.12 -22.58 2.09
N TYR A 416 29.19 -21.77 2.12
CA TYR A 416 30.25 -21.88 3.13
C TYR A 416 30.27 -20.75 4.17
N ARG A 417 29.33 -19.80 4.13
CA ARG A 417 29.34 -18.59 4.98
C ARG A 417 30.70 -17.85 4.95
N LEU A 418 31.43 -17.95 3.84
CA LEU A 418 32.73 -17.30 3.68
C LEU A 418 32.52 -15.78 3.71
N ASP A 419 33.10 -15.14 4.71
CA ASP A 419 33.00 -13.70 4.94
C ASP A 419 33.46 -12.89 3.72
N GLU A 420 32.57 -12.03 3.23
CA GLU A 420 32.91 -10.96 2.29
C GLU A 420 33.63 -9.84 3.04
N ASP A 421 34.86 -10.08 3.47
CA ASP A 421 35.70 -9.04 4.06
C ASP A 421 36.06 -8.00 2.98
N GLY A 422 35.39 -6.84 3.04
CA GLY A 422 35.79 -5.61 2.35
C GLY A 422 35.50 -5.50 0.85
N LYS A 423 34.78 -6.45 0.23
CA LYS A 423 34.42 -6.37 -1.20
C LYS A 423 32.99 -5.84 -1.39
N VAL A 424 32.89 -4.69 -2.07
CA VAL A 424 31.62 -4.09 -2.51
C VAL A 424 31.09 -4.87 -3.72
N LEU A 425 29.84 -5.34 -3.65
CA LEU A 425 29.15 -5.97 -4.78
C LEU A 425 28.86 -4.92 -5.86
N THR A 426 28.93 -5.29 -7.13
CA THR A 426 28.44 -4.40 -8.19
C THR A 426 26.91 -4.27 -8.14
N PRO A 427 26.32 -3.21 -8.73
CA PRO A 427 24.86 -3.07 -8.78
C PRO A 427 24.15 -4.29 -9.39
N GLU A 428 24.72 -4.91 -10.41
CA GLU A 428 24.20 -6.11 -11.10
C GLU A 428 24.20 -7.33 -10.17
N GLU A 429 25.33 -7.57 -9.50
CA GLU A 429 25.48 -8.69 -8.55
C GLU A 429 24.52 -8.54 -7.36
N LEU A 430 24.36 -7.31 -6.88
CA LEU A 430 23.43 -6.98 -5.80
C LEU A 430 21.97 -7.13 -6.25
N LEU A 431 21.62 -6.67 -7.45
CA LEU A 431 20.30 -6.84 -8.05
C LEU A 431 19.91 -8.32 -8.12
N TYR A 432 20.79 -9.15 -8.70
CA TYR A 432 20.57 -10.60 -8.79
C TYR A 432 20.38 -11.23 -7.40
N ARG A 433 21.25 -10.90 -6.44
CA ARG A 433 21.16 -11.41 -5.07
C ARG A 433 19.83 -11.01 -4.41
N CYS A 434 19.40 -9.76 -4.55
CA CYS A 434 18.14 -9.26 -4.02
C CYS A 434 16.94 -9.97 -4.64
N VAL A 435 16.91 -10.14 -5.97
CA VAL A 435 15.85 -10.87 -6.68
C VAL A 435 15.75 -12.32 -6.18
N GLN A 436 16.87 -13.03 -6.05
CA GLN A 436 16.90 -14.41 -5.54
C GLN A 436 16.44 -14.49 -4.09
N SER A 437 16.83 -13.54 -3.24
CA SER A 437 16.39 -13.46 -1.85
C SER A 437 14.90 -13.20 -1.72
N ILE A 438 14.38 -12.27 -2.55
CA ILE A 438 12.94 -11.96 -2.62
C ILE A 438 12.19 -13.21 -3.06
N ASN A 439 12.57 -13.87 -4.15
CA ASN A 439 11.92 -15.09 -4.60
C ASN A 439 11.88 -16.15 -3.51
N LEU A 440 13.01 -16.47 -2.90
CA LEU A 440 13.07 -17.47 -1.84
C LEU A 440 12.12 -17.15 -0.67
N SER A 441 12.16 -15.91 -0.17
CA SER A 441 11.34 -15.50 0.98
C SER A 441 9.86 -15.38 0.64
N HIS A 442 9.54 -14.79 -0.52
CA HIS A 442 8.17 -14.45 -0.91
C HIS A 442 7.44 -15.64 -1.52
N ASP A 443 8.12 -16.54 -2.23
CA ASP A 443 7.51 -17.77 -2.75
C ASP A 443 7.13 -18.72 -1.61
N ASN A 444 7.97 -18.82 -0.58
CA ASN A 444 7.65 -19.55 0.65
C ASN A 444 6.41 -18.98 1.38
N ALA A 445 6.13 -17.69 1.20
CA ALA A 445 4.96 -17.00 1.74
C ALA A 445 3.79 -16.89 0.75
N HIS A 446 3.90 -17.51 -0.44
CA HIS A 446 2.93 -17.39 -1.53
C HIS A 446 2.59 -15.95 -1.93
N ALA A 447 3.56 -15.02 -1.82
CA ALA A 447 3.34 -13.62 -2.08
C ALA A 447 3.27 -13.32 -3.59
N GLN A 448 2.42 -12.35 -3.95
CA GLN A 448 2.22 -11.94 -5.34
C GLN A 448 3.41 -11.14 -5.89
N MET A 449 3.55 -11.10 -7.23
CA MET A 449 4.65 -10.40 -7.91
C MET A 449 4.70 -8.89 -7.60
N ASP A 450 3.56 -8.26 -7.29
CA ASP A 450 3.52 -6.87 -6.84
C ASP A 450 4.19 -6.67 -5.48
N VAL A 451 4.05 -7.64 -4.58
CA VAL A 451 4.74 -7.61 -3.28
C VAL A 451 6.25 -7.75 -3.51
N LYS A 452 6.66 -8.66 -4.39
CA LYS A 452 8.06 -8.82 -4.78
C LYS A 452 8.65 -7.53 -5.37
N LEU A 453 7.92 -6.87 -6.27
CA LEU A 453 8.33 -5.60 -6.88
C LEU A 453 8.48 -4.48 -5.83
N ARG A 454 7.52 -4.33 -4.92
CA ARG A 454 7.60 -3.35 -3.81
C ARG A 454 8.83 -3.63 -2.94
N SER A 455 9.05 -4.89 -2.57
CA SER A 455 10.21 -5.30 -1.78
C SER A 455 11.52 -4.94 -2.47
N LEU A 456 11.62 -5.15 -3.79
CA LEU A 456 12.80 -4.75 -4.55
C LEU A 456 13.01 -3.23 -4.55
N ILE A 457 11.96 -2.43 -4.77
CA ILE A 457 12.06 -0.97 -4.73
C ILE A 457 12.55 -0.50 -3.34
N CYS A 458 11.97 -1.04 -2.27
CA CYS A 458 12.41 -0.74 -0.90
C CYS A 458 13.87 -1.14 -0.67
N LEU A 459 14.30 -2.32 -1.12
CA LEU A 459 15.70 -2.74 -1.04
C LEU A 459 16.61 -1.80 -1.82
N GLY A 460 16.23 -1.40 -3.03
CA GLY A 460 17.02 -0.49 -3.87
C GLY A 460 17.20 0.90 -3.25
N LEU A 461 16.15 1.45 -2.61
CA LEU A 461 16.23 2.70 -1.87
C LEU A 461 17.15 2.57 -0.65
N ASN A 462 16.95 1.51 0.12
CA ASN A 462 17.73 1.17 1.30
C ASN A 462 19.21 0.96 1.00
N GLU A 463 19.51 0.40 -0.16
CA GLU A 463 20.85 0.17 -0.68
C GLU A 463 21.42 1.38 -1.45
N GLN A 464 20.64 2.46 -1.61
CA GLN A 464 20.97 3.66 -2.39
C GLN A 464 21.41 3.35 -3.83
N VAL A 465 20.78 2.36 -4.45
CA VAL A 465 21.18 1.76 -5.74
C VAL A 465 20.02 1.64 -6.72
N LEU A 466 18.79 2.03 -6.34
CA LEU A 466 17.59 1.85 -7.18
C LEU A 466 17.75 2.45 -8.60
N HIS A 467 18.36 3.62 -8.71
CA HIS A 467 18.62 4.29 -10.00
C HIS A 467 19.58 3.47 -10.88
N LEU A 468 20.68 2.96 -10.30
CA LEU A 468 21.60 2.05 -10.99
C LEU A 468 20.92 0.74 -11.39
N TRP A 469 19.99 0.22 -10.58
CA TRP A 469 19.22 -0.96 -10.99
C TRP A 469 18.31 -0.69 -12.18
N LEU A 470 17.69 0.49 -12.26
CA LEU A 470 16.92 0.87 -13.45
C LEU A 470 17.81 0.96 -14.69
N GLU A 471 19.03 1.51 -14.56
CA GLU A 471 20.02 1.54 -15.63
C GLU A 471 20.43 0.14 -16.09
N VAL A 472 20.72 -0.77 -15.15
CA VAL A 472 21.04 -2.18 -15.44
C VAL A 472 19.91 -2.86 -16.20
N LEU A 473 18.65 -2.63 -15.79
CA LEU A 473 17.48 -3.20 -16.46
C LEU A 473 17.32 -2.67 -17.90
N CYS A 474 17.46 -1.35 -18.10
CA CYS A 474 17.39 -0.73 -19.42
C CYS A 474 18.56 -1.14 -20.33
N SER A 475 19.73 -1.41 -19.76
CA SER A 475 20.94 -1.84 -20.49
C SER A 475 20.87 -3.28 -20.99
N CYS A 476 19.91 -4.08 -20.50
CA CYS A 476 19.73 -5.47 -20.91
C CYS A 476 18.97 -5.58 -22.24
N ILE A 477 19.55 -5.02 -23.31
CA ILE A 477 18.89 -4.77 -24.61
C ILE A 477 18.15 -5.99 -25.15
N ASP A 478 18.75 -7.19 -25.10
CA ASP A 478 18.13 -8.42 -25.60
C ASP A 478 16.82 -8.76 -24.86
N VAL A 479 16.82 -8.58 -23.54
CA VAL A 479 15.65 -8.85 -22.69
C VAL A 479 14.64 -7.72 -22.83
N VAL A 480 15.08 -6.46 -22.88
CA VAL A 480 14.21 -5.30 -23.13
C VAL A 480 13.48 -5.44 -24.47
N GLN A 481 14.17 -5.82 -25.55
CA GLN A 481 13.57 -6.06 -26.85
C GLN A 481 12.52 -7.17 -26.84
N LYS A 482 12.72 -8.20 -26.01
CA LYS A 482 11.74 -9.27 -25.83
C LYS A 482 10.48 -8.77 -25.13
N TRP A 483 10.63 -7.99 -24.05
CA TRP A 483 9.53 -7.62 -23.16
C TRP A 483 8.86 -6.29 -23.49
N TYR A 484 9.49 -5.40 -24.24
CA TYR A 484 9.02 -4.02 -24.42
C TYR A 484 8.96 -3.60 -25.89
N TYR A 485 8.06 -2.67 -26.17
CA TYR A 485 8.04 -1.91 -27.42
C TYR A 485 9.06 -0.76 -27.40
N PRO A 486 9.56 -0.31 -28.57
CA PRO A 486 10.57 0.75 -28.66
C PRO A 486 10.17 2.13 -28.11
N TRP A 487 8.88 2.37 -27.87
CA TRP A 487 8.35 3.62 -27.31
C TRP A 487 8.17 3.58 -25.79
N SER A 488 8.51 2.46 -25.14
CA SER A 488 8.47 2.31 -23.68
C SER A 488 9.58 3.12 -23.01
N PHE A 489 9.43 3.40 -21.71
CA PHE A 489 10.49 4.05 -20.93
C PHE A 489 11.71 3.14 -20.73
N VAL A 490 11.48 1.82 -20.61
CA VAL A 490 12.55 0.82 -20.43
C VAL A 490 13.38 0.65 -21.71
N TYR A 491 12.76 0.86 -22.87
CA TYR A 491 13.43 0.94 -24.18
C TYR A 491 13.77 2.40 -24.50
N SER A 492 14.35 3.14 -23.55
CA SER A 492 15.00 4.41 -23.86
C SER A 492 16.47 4.11 -24.20
N PRO A 493 17.06 4.70 -25.25
CA PRO A 493 18.51 4.73 -25.34
C PRO A 493 19.03 5.46 -24.09
N GLY A 494 19.92 4.79 -23.36
CA GLY A 494 20.65 5.37 -22.23
C GLY A 494 21.52 6.55 -22.65
#